data_AF-A0A2N7VCA1-F1
#
_entry.id   AF-A0A2N7VCA1-F1
#
_cell.length_a   1.000
_cell.length_b   1.000
_cell.length_c   1.000
_cell.angle_alpha   90.00
_cell.angle_beta   90.00
_cell.angle_gamma   90.00
#
_symmetry.space_group_name_H-M   'P 1'
#
loop_
_entity.id
_entity.type
_entity.pdbx_description
1 polymer ?
#
loop_
_entity_poly.entity_id
_entity_poly.type
_entity_poly.pdbx_seq_one_letter_code
_entity_poly.pdbx_strand_id
1 'polypeptide(L)'
;GALGGVLLLVTPSSVFARLVPWLVLFATAVFAWGSFVRRAQEAKTHLSPAVAAFVQFLIAIYGGYFGGGIGFLMMAALTMAGLPTRNAGATKNALAGVMNAAAVAIFVTSSMLHWREAIVLGTGAIAGGLAGVWALRRVNERVLRIAIVCIGVALTVGLFLKPIG
;
A
#
# COMPACT_ATOMS: atom_id res chain seq x y z
N GLY A 1 -4.01 10.31 5.04
CA GLY A 1 -4.98 9.64 4.18
C GLY A 1 -5.75 10.67 3.38
N ALA A 2 -6.79 11.25 3.99
CA ALA A 2 -7.65 12.26 3.37
C ALA A 2 -6.88 13.38 2.65
N LEU A 3 -5.86 13.98 3.29
CA LEU A 3 -5.03 15.01 2.67
C LEU A 3 -4.35 14.54 1.37
N GLY A 4 -3.86 13.31 1.32
CA GLY A 4 -3.27 12.75 0.10
C GLY A 4 -4.29 12.50 -1.00
N GLY A 5 -5.49 12.05 -0.64
CA GLY A 5 -6.59 11.87 -1.59
C GLY A 5 -7.08 13.20 -2.16
N VAL A 6 -7.22 14.23 -1.33
CA VAL A 6 -7.53 15.60 -1.78
C VAL A 6 -6.42 16.12 -2.68
N LEU A 7 -5.14 15.89 -2.33
CA LEU A 7 -4.03 16.30 -3.17
C LEU A 7 -4.06 15.63 -4.55
N LEU A 8 -4.46 14.35 -4.63
CA LEU A 8 -4.66 13.67 -5.91
C LEU A 8 -5.78 14.32 -6.73
N LEU A 9 -6.91 14.66 -6.11
CA LEU A 9 -8.05 15.30 -6.80
C LEU A 9 -7.71 16.69 -7.34
N VAL A 10 -6.83 17.43 -6.66
CA VAL A 10 -6.39 18.77 -7.06
C VAL A 10 -5.19 18.71 -8.02
N THR A 11 -4.47 17.59 -8.09
CA THR A 11 -3.32 17.44 -9.00
C THR A 11 -3.80 17.22 -10.44
N PRO A 12 -3.35 18.02 -11.42
CA PRO A 12 -3.65 17.78 -12.82
C PRO A 12 -3.20 16.38 -13.27
N SER A 13 -4.01 15.70 -14.08
CA SER A 13 -3.73 14.34 -14.57
C SER A 13 -2.36 14.21 -15.25
N SER A 14 -1.91 15.25 -15.96
CA SER A 14 -0.59 15.32 -16.61
C SER A 14 0.58 15.37 -15.60
N VAL A 15 0.39 16.07 -14.48
CA VAL A 15 1.39 16.14 -13.40
C VAL A 15 1.44 14.81 -12.65
N PHE A 16 0.28 14.23 -12.36
CA PHE A 16 0.19 12.90 -11.74
C PHE A 16 0.88 11.85 -12.63
N ALA A 17 0.58 11.81 -13.93
CA ALA A 17 1.17 10.86 -14.86
C ALA A 17 2.71 10.96 -14.91
N ARG A 18 3.28 12.17 -14.82
CA ARG A 18 4.74 12.36 -14.73
C ARG A 18 5.33 11.90 -13.39
N LEU A 19 4.56 11.99 -12.30
CA LEU A 19 4.99 11.56 -10.97
C LEU A 19 4.87 10.05 -10.77
N VAL A 20 3.92 9.38 -11.42
CA VAL A 20 3.69 7.93 -11.30
C VAL A 20 4.97 7.08 -11.47
N PRO A 21 5.81 7.26 -12.53
CA PRO A 21 7.05 6.48 -12.66
C PRO A 21 7.98 6.60 -11.45
N TRP A 22 8.13 7.81 -10.90
CA TRP A 22 8.95 8.08 -9.72
C TRP A 22 8.35 7.46 -8.45
N LEU A 23 7.03 7.50 -8.30
CA LEU A 23 6.32 6.88 -7.18
C LEU A 23 6.42 5.36 -7.22
N VAL A 24 6.28 4.74 -8.40
CA VAL A 24 6.47 3.29 -8.59
C VAL A 24 7.91 2.89 -8.28
N LEU A 25 8.89 3.67 -8.78
CA LEU A 25 10.31 3.42 -8.49
C LEU A 25 10.59 3.49 -6.99
N PHE A 26 10.11 4.55 -6.32
CA PHE A 26 10.26 4.71 -4.87
C PHE A 26 9.63 3.54 -4.10
N ALA A 27 8.37 3.19 -4.42
CA ALA A 27 7.67 2.08 -3.80
C ALA A 27 8.43 0.75 -3.97
N THR A 28 8.94 0.50 -5.19
CA THR A 28 9.67 -0.71 -5.54
C THR A 28 11.02 -0.78 -4.81
N ALA A 29 11.77 0.32 -4.78
CA ALA A 29 13.05 0.40 -4.09
C ALA A 29 12.90 0.17 -2.59
N VAL A 30 11.93 0.83 -1.95
CA VAL A 30 11.62 0.63 -0.53
C VAL A 30 11.19 -0.81 -0.25
N PHE A 31 10.33 -1.37 -1.09
CA PHE A 31 9.88 -2.75 -0.95
C PHE A 31 11.03 -3.75 -1.07
N ALA A 32 11.90 -3.59 -2.07
CA ALA A 32 13.07 -4.43 -2.27
C ALA A 32 14.02 -4.32 -1.07
N TRP A 33 14.30 -3.11 -0.61
CA TRP A 33 15.16 -2.87 0.56
C TRP A 33 14.58 -3.53 1.83
N GLY A 34 13.31 -3.28 2.13
CA GLY A 34 12.64 -3.87 3.29
C GLY A 34 12.55 -5.40 3.24
N SER A 35 12.42 -5.96 2.03
CA SER A 35 12.31 -7.40 1.82
C SER A 35 13.64 -8.13 1.92
N PHE A 36 14.71 -7.60 1.31
CA PHE A 36 15.97 -8.33 1.20
C PHE A 36 17.02 -7.88 2.23
N VAL A 37 17.07 -6.59 2.56
CA VAL A 37 18.10 -6.04 3.46
C VAL A 37 17.62 -6.07 4.91
N ARG A 38 16.43 -5.50 5.16
CA ARG A 38 15.94 -5.29 6.54
C ARG A 38 15.37 -6.54 7.19
N ARG A 39 15.19 -7.64 6.45
CA ARG A 39 14.86 -8.94 7.05
C ARG A 39 16.10 -9.72 7.52
N ALA A 40 17.29 -9.34 7.05
CA ALA A 40 18.55 -9.86 7.56
C ALA A 40 19.02 -9.14 8.83
N GLN A 41 18.59 -7.89 9.01
CA GLN A 41 18.81 -7.11 10.23
C GLN A 41 17.48 -6.86 10.93
N GLU A 42 17.15 -7.66 11.96
CA GLU A 42 16.21 -7.22 13.00
C GLU A 42 16.78 -5.95 13.64
N ALA A 43 16.38 -4.80 13.10
CA ALA A 43 16.93 -3.51 13.49
C ALA A 43 16.51 -3.20 14.93
N LYS A 44 17.46 -3.32 15.87
CA LYS A 44 17.35 -2.99 17.30
C LYS A 44 17.22 -1.48 17.57
N THR A 45 16.85 -0.68 16.59
CA THR A 45 16.68 0.77 16.72
C THR A 45 15.23 1.08 16.99
N HIS A 46 14.92 1.44 18.24
CA HIS A 46 13.59 1.86 18.66
C HIS A 46 13.40 3.34 18.37
N LEU A 47 12.51 3.67 17.45
CA LEU A 47 12.00 5.03 17.26
C LEU A 47 11.08 5.38 18.44
N SER A 48 11.16 6.64 18.90
CA SER A 48 10.19 7.17 19.86
C SER A 48 8.76 7.10 19.28
N PRO A 49 7.72 6.79 20.08
CA PRO A 49 6.33 6.74 19.62
C PRO A 49 5.86 7.99 18.87
N ALA A 50 6.35 9.17 19.27
CA ALA A 50 6.03 10.44 18.59
C ALA A 50 6.59 10.48 17.15
N VAL A 51 7.83 10.03 16.96
CA VAL A 51 8.47 9.95 15.64
C VAL A 51 7.76 8.89 14.79
N ALA A 52 7.42 7.74 15.37
CA ALA A 52 6.66 6.70 14.69
C ALA A 52 5.29 7.19 14.22
N ALA A 53 4.55 7.92 15.07
CA ALA A 53 3.27 8.51 14.72
C ALA A 53 3.39 9.55 13.59
N PHE A 54 4.42 10.39 13.64
CA PHE A 54 4.71 11.36 12.58
C PHE A 54 5.06 10.68 11.25
N VAL A 55 5.93 9.67 11.27
CA VAL A 55 6.27 8.87 10.08
C VAL A 55 5.02 8.17 9.54
N GLN A 56 4.19 7.58 10.40
CA GLN A 56 2.94 6.95 10.00
C GLN A 56 1.95 7.94 9.39
N PHE A 57 1.91 9.18 9.88
CA PHE A 57 1.12 10.26 9.31
C PHE A 57 1.57 10.60 7.88
N LEU A 58 2.88 10.75 7.65
CA LEU A 58 3.44 10.98 6.31
C LEU A 58 3.15 9.80 5.36
N ILE A 59 3.33 8.56 5.84
CA ILE A 59 2.98 7.35 5.08
C ILE A 59 1.50 7.34 4.73
N ALA A 60 0.62 7.79 5.62
CA ALA A 60 -0.81 7.88 5.35
C ALA A 60 -1.15 8.96 4.31
N ILE A 61 -0.40 10.08 4.23
CA ILE A 61 -0.57 11.08 3.16
C ILE A 61 -0.14 10.48 1.83
N TYR A 62 1.07 9.93 1.75
CA TYR A 62 1.56 9.20 0.57
C TYR A 62 0.59 8.10 0.12
N GLY A 63 0.06 7.36 1.08
CA GLY A 63 -0.94 6.31 0.88
C GLY A 63 -2.25 6.79 0.26
N GLY A 64 -2.71 7.97 0.69
CA GLY A 64 -3.90 8.60 0.11
C GLY A 64 -3.66 9.15 -1.29
N TYR A 65 -2.42 9.53 -1.62
CA TYR A 65 -2.05 10.07 -2.93
C TYR A 65 -1.75 8.97 -3.98
N PHE A 66 -0.98 7.95 -3.63
CA PHE A 66 -0.54 6.93 -4.59
C PHE A 66 -0.86 5.50 -4.17
N GLY A 67 -0.78 5.19 -2.88
CA GLY A 67 -1.13 3.87 -2.32
C GLY A 67 -0.14 2.72 -2.62
N GLY A 68 0.70 2.83 -3.64
CA GLY A 68 1.66 1.78 -4.01
C GLY A 68 2.76 1.55 -2.98
N GLY A 69 3.01 0.30 -2.58
CA GLY A 69 4.04 -0.08 -1.62
C GLY A 69 3.79 0.38 -0.17
N ILE A 70 2.64 1.02 0.11
CA ILE A 70 2.32 1.59 1.43
C ILE A 70 2.37 0.56 2.56
N GLY A 71 1.99 -0.69 2.27
CA GLY A 71 1.99 -1.75 3.27
C GLY A 71 3.39 -2.03 3.81
N PHE A 72 4.42 -1.93 2.97
CA PHE A 72 5.82 -2.12 3.40
C PHE A 72 6.33 -0.93 4.19
N LEU A 73 5.95 0.28 3.80
CA LEU A 73 6.25 1.50 4.56
C LEU A 73 5.63 1.44 5.96
N MET A 74 4.34 1.08 6.08
CA MET A 74 3.66 0.95 7.37
C MET A 74 4.28 -0.14 8.24
N MET A 75 4.54 -1.32 7.67
CA MET A 75 5.25 -2.38 8.38
C MET A 75 6.63 -1.91 8.81
N ALA A 76 7.31 -1.13 7.96
CA ALA A 76 8.62 -0.61 8.25
C ALA A 76 8.65 0.33 9.45
N ALA A 77 7.77 1.31 9.46
CA ALA A 77 7.63 2.28 10.53
C ALA A 77 7.22 1.60 11.85
N LEU A 78 6.21 0.73 11.81
CA LEU A 78 5.68 0.06 13.01
C LEU A 78 6.69 -0.87 13.67
N THR A 79 7.47 -1.63 12.89
CA THR A 79 8.54 -2.47 13.46
C THR A 79 9.68 -1.65 14.03
N MET A 80 10.03 -0.51 13.41
CA MET A 80 11.04 0.40 13.95
C MET A 80 10.54 1.13 15.21
N ALA A 81 9.24 1.28 15.37
CA ALA A 81 8.61 1.76 16.61
C ALA A 81 8.61 0.70 17.74
N GLY A 82 9.19 -0.48 17.51
CA GLY A 82 9.28 -1.57 18.48
C GLY A 82 8.08 -2.52 18.48
N LEU A 83 7.11 -2.40 17.55
CA LEU A 83 6.06 -3.41 17.45
C LEU A 83 6.62 -4.70 16.84
N PRO A 84 6.31 -5.87 17.42
CA PRO A 84 6.57 -7.15 16.77
C PRO A 84 5.95 -7.18 15.38
N THR A 85 6.63 -7.79 14.39
CA THR A 85 6.15 -7.85 12.99
C THR A 85 4.72 -8.39 12.88
N ARG A 86 4.34 -9.33 13.74
CA ARG A 86 2.96 -9.84 13.82
C ARG A 86 1.96 -8.75 14.23
N ASN A 87 2.30 -7.95 15.23
CA ASN A 87 1.47 -6.86 15.73
C ASN A 87 1.40 -5.72 14.72
N ALA A 88 2.53 -5.35 14.12
CA ALA A 88 2.56 -4.37 13.02
C ALA A 88 1.64 -4.78 11.87
N GLY A 89 1.65 -6.06 11.49
CA GLY A 89 0.76 -6.62 10.47
C GLY A 89 -0.71 -6.56 10.86
N ALA A 90 -1.03 -6.90 12.11
CA ALA A 90 -2.39 -6.79 12.64
C ALA A 90 -2.88 -5.33 12.65
N THR A 91 -2.07 -4.39 13.14
CA THR A 91 -2.40 -2.96 13.16
C THR A 91 -2.60 -2.41 11.74
N LYS A 92 -1.73 -2.78 10.78
CA LYS A 92 -1.89 -2.40 9.36
C LYS A 92 -3.24 -2.88 8.81
N ASN A 93 -3.58 -4.14 9.06
CA ASN A 93 -4.82 -4.72 8.55
C ASN A 93 -6.06 -4.15 9.23
N ALA A 94 -5.98 -3.85 10.54
CA ALA A 94 -7.05 -3.17 11.26
C ALA A 94 -7.29 -1.77 10.69
N LEU A 95 -6.24 -0.98 10.46
CA LEU A 95 -6.35 0.33 9.83
C LEU A 95 -6.96 0.26 8.43
N ALA A 96 -6.52 -0.69 7.61
CA ALA A 96 -7.11 -0.92 6.29
C ALA A 96 -8.59 -1.32 6.38
N GLY A 97 -8.96 -2.16 7.35
CA GLY A 97 -10.34 -2.53 7.61
C GLY A 97 -11.22 -1.34 7.99
N VAL A 98 -10.74 -0.47 8.88
CA VAL A 98 -11.43 0.77 9.27
C VAL A 98 -11.60 1.70 8.06
N MET A 99 -10.55 1.87 7.24
CA MET A 99 -10.63 2.67 6.02
C MET A 99 -11.69 2.15 5.05
N ASN A 100 -11.71 0.83 4.81
CA ASN A 100 -12.69 0.20 3.94
C ASN A 100 -14.11 0.29 4.51
N ALA A 101 -14.29 0.10 5.82
CA ALA A 101 -15.59 0.23 6.48
C ALA A 101 -16.14 1.65 6.37
N ALA A 102 -15.29 2.66 6.58
CA ALA A 102 -15.67 4.06 6.39
C ALA A 102 -16.06 4.36 4.93
N ALA A 103 -15.32 3.83 3.96
CA ALA A 103 -15.67 3.96 2.54
C ALA A 103 -17.04 3.34 2.23
N VAL A 104 -17.30 2.12 2.71
CA VAL A 104 -18.61 1.47 2.55
C VAL A 104 -19.72 2.30 3.18
N ALA A 105 -19.52 2.84 4.40
CA ALA A 105 -20.52 3.67 5.07
C ALA A 105 -20.87 4.93 4.26
N ILE A 106 -19.88 5.58 3.65
CA ILE A 106 -20.08 6.76 2.79
C ILE A 106 -20.79 6.39 1.48
N PHE A 107 -20.40 5.28 0.85
CA PHE A 107 -20.99 4.87 -0.42
C PHE A 107 -22.42 4.36 -0.27
N VAL A 108 -22.74 3.64 0.81
CA VAL A 108 -24.11 3.16 1.09
C VAL A 108 -25.11 4.30 1.28
N THR A 109 -24.66 5.46 1.76
CA THR A 109 -25.51 6.65 1.89
C THR A 109 -25.51 7.55 0.64
N SER A 110 -24.73 7.21 -0.39
CA SER A 110 -24.63 7.96 -1.64
C SER A 110 -25.67 7.49 -2.67
N SER A 111 -26.31 8.44 -3.36
CA SER A 111 -27.20 8.16 -4.49
C SER A 111 -26.47 7.60 -5.73
N MET A 112 -25.13 7.61 -5.73
CA MET A 112 -24.31 7.07 -6.80
C MET A 112 -23.99 5.57 -6.66
N LEU A 113 -24.46 4.92 -5.58
CA LEU A 113 -24.23 3.50 -5.36
C LEU A 113 -25.15 2.64 -6.23
N HIS A 114 -24.55 1.93 -7.18
CA HIS A 114 -25.25 0.92 -7.95
C HIS A 114 -25.06 -0.46 -7.26
N TRP A 115 -26.15 -0.98 -6.70
CA TRP A 115 -26.11 -2.17 -5.83
C TRP A 115 -25.63 -3.43 -6.53
N ARG A 116 -25.93 -3.59 -7.83
CA ARG A 116 -25.52 -4.77 -8.59
C ARG A 116 -24.00 -4.81 -8.76
N GLU A 117 -23.40 -3.69 -9.14
CA GLU A 117 -21.97 -3.47 -9.28
C GLU A 117 -21.29 -3.63 -7.93
N ALA A 118 -21.86 -3.06 -6.86
CA ALA A 118 -21.34 -3.20 -5.51
C ALA A 118 -21.29 -4.66 -5.04
N ILE A 119 -22.34 -5.45 -5.30
CA ILE A 119 -22.39 -6.88 -4.94
C ILE A 119 -21.39 -7.68 -5.76
N VAL A 120 -21.31 -7.46 -7.08
CA VAL A 120 -20.36 -8.15 -7.95
C VAL A 120 -18.91 -7.84 -7.56
N LEU A 121 -18.60 -6.56 -7.32
CA LEU A 121 -17.27 -6.13 -6.87
C LEU A 121 -16.95 -6.67 -5.48
N GLY A 122 -17.91 -6.60 -4.55
CA GLY A 122 -17.74 -7.07 -3.18
C GLY A 122 -17.49 -8.58 -3.11
N THR A 123 -18.30 -9.38 -3.81
CA THR A 123 -18.12 -10.83 -3.87
C THR A 123 -16.81 -11.21 -4.56
N GLY A 124 -16.45 -10.54 -5.66
CA GLY A 124 -15.17 -10.72 -6.33
C GLY A 124 -13.98 -10.38 -5.44
N ALA A 125 -14.06 -9.28 -4.67
CA ALA A 125 -13.01 -8.87 -3.74
C ALA A 125 -12.85 -9.87 -2.57
N ILE A 126 -13.95 -10.40 -2.04
CA ILE A 126 -13.92 -11.43 -0.98
C ILE A 126 -13.31 -12.71 -1.53
N ALA A 127 -13.80 -13.21 -2.66
CA ALA A 127 -13.29 -14.43 -3.30
C ALA A 127 -11.80 -14.30 -3.65
N GLY A 128 -11.41 -13.19 -4.27
CA GLY A 128 -10.01 -12.88 -4.59
C GLY A 128 -9.14 -12.73 -3.35
N GLY A 129 -9.65 -12.11 -2.28
CA GLY A 129 -8.95 -11.98 -1.00
C GLY A 129 -8.69 -13.34 -0.34
N LEU A 130 -9.70 -14.21 -0.28
CA LEU A 130 -9.57 -15.56 0.27
C LEU A 130 -8.63 -16.43 -0.58
N ALA A 131 -8.81 -16.42 -1.91
CA ALA A 131 -7.94 -17.13 -2.84
C ALA A 131 -6.50 -16.63 -2.76
N GLY A 132 -6.31 -15.31 -2.62
CA GLY A 132 -5.00 -14.68 -2.43
C GLY A 132 -4.32 -15.16 -1.16
N VAL A 133 -5.02 -15.15 -0.01
CA VAL A 133 -4.48 -15.66 1.26
C VAL A 133 -4.12 -17.15 1.16
N TRP A 134 -4.95 -17.94 0.49
CA TRP A 134 -4.68 -19.36 0.27
C TRP A 134 -3.44 -19.57 -0.61
N ALA A 135 -3.33 -18.84 -1.72
CA ALA A 135 -2.18 -18.90 -2.63
C ALA A 135 -0.88 -18.44 -1.93
N LEU A 136 -0.95 -17.37 -1.15
CA LEU A 136 0.16 -16.85 -0.34
C LEU A 136 0.77 -17.89 0.60
N ARG A 137 -0.03 -18.85 1.10
CA ARG A 137 0.46 -19.94 1.96
C ARG A 137 1.19 -21.05 1.19
N ARG A 138 0.99 -21.14 -0.12
CA ARG A 138 1.58 -22.19 -0.99
C ARG A 138 2.81 -21.70 -1.75
N VAL A 139 2.95 -20.39 -1.94
CA VAL A 139 4.06 -19.78 -2.67
C VAL A 139 5.25 -19.54 -1.75
N ASN A 140 6.46 -19.87 -2.22
CA ASN A 140 7.69 -19.53 -1.52
C ASN A 140 7.82 -18.01 -1.40
N GLU A 141 7.96 -17.53 -0.17
CA GLU A 141 8.01 -16.10 0.12
C GLU A 141 9.12 -15.35 -0.64
N ARG A 142 10.27 -16.01 -0.88
CA ARG A 142 11.36 -15.43 -1.67
C ARG A 142 10.93 -15.23 -3.13
N VAL A 143 10.23 -16.19 -3.73
CA VAL A 143 9.72 -16.12 -5.11
C VAL A 143 8.70 -14.98 -5.24
N LEU A 144 7.77 -14.88 -4.29
CA LEU A 144 6.78 -13.81 -4.27
C LEU A 144 7.43 -12.42 -4.23
N ARG A 145 8.46 -12.24 -3.38
CA ARG A 145 9.19 -10.96 -3.28
C ARG A 145 9.91 -10.61 -4.57
N ILE A 146 10.60 -11.57 -5.18
CA ILE A 146 11.29 -11.37 -6.46
C ILE A 146 10.26 -10.97 -7.53
N ALA A 147 9.14 -11.67 -7.63
CA ALA A 147 8.09 -11.36 -8.59
C ALA A 147 7.55 -9.92 -8.43
N ILE A 148 7.27 -9.48 -7.20
CA ILE A 148 6.81 -8.10 -6.93
C ILE A 148 7.86 -7.08 -7.35
N VAL A 149 9.15 -7.31 -7.06
CA VAL A 149 10.24 -6.40 -7.49
C VAL A 149 10.36 -6.39 -9.01
N CYS A 150 10.34 -7.53 -9.68
CA CYS A 150 10.42 -7.62 -11.14
C CYS A 150 9.26 -6.88 -11.81
N ILE A 151 8.03 -7.04 -11.31
CA ILE A 151 6.86 -6.32 -11.81
C ILE A 151 7.03 -4.81 -11.56
N GLY A 152 7.45 -4.40 -10.37
CA GLY A 152 7.68 -3.00 -10.03
C GLY A 152 8.71 -2.35 -10.96
N VAL A 153 9.85 -3.02 -11.20
CA VAL A 153 10.89 -2.57 -12.12
C VAL A 153 10.37 -2.52 -13.56
N ALA A 154 9.66 -3.55 -14.02
CA ALA A 154 9.09 -3.59 -15.37
C ALA A 154 8.08 -2.44 -15.59
N LEU A 155 7.23 -2.17 -14.60
CA LEU A 155 6.29 -1.04 -14.64
C LEU A 155 7.03 0.30 -14.64
N THR A 156 8.05 0.47 -13.80
CA THR A 156 8.88 1.67 -13.82
C THR A 156 9.49 1.88 -15.19
N VAL A 157 10.19 0.89 -15.74
CA VAL A 157 10.81 0.97 -17.07
C VAL A 157 9.77 1.27 -18.14
N GLY A 158 8.64 0.57 -18.15
CA GLY A 158 7.56 0.79 -19.10
C GLY A 158 6.97 2.21 -19.05
N LEU A 159 6.78 2.76 -17.84
CA LEU A 159 6.28 4.11 -17.64
C LEU A 159 7.28 5.20 -18.04
N PHE A 160 8.58 4.94 -17.90
CA PHE A 160 9.63 5.83 -18.40
C PHE A 160 9.75 5.77 -19.94
N LEU A 161 9.54 4.59 -20.55
CA LEU A 161 9.61 4.41 -22.00
C LEU A 161 8.38 4.94 -22.75
N LYS A 162 7.19 4.80 -22.16
CA LYS A 162 5.94 5.34 -22.71
C LYS A 162 5.20 6.10 -21.60
N PRO A 163 5.52 7.39 -21.40
CA PRO A 163 4.81 8.23 -20.45
C PRO A 163 3.33 8.23 -20.80
N ILE A 164 2.47 8.06 -19.80
CA ILE A 164 1.01 8.21 -19.96
C ILE A 164 0.78 9.70 -20.27
N GLY A 165 0.45 10.01 -21.52
CA GLY A 165 0.23 11.37 -22.04
C GLY A 165 -0.86 11.35 -23.07
#